data_AF-A0A1I7BSJ5-F1
#
_entry.id   AF-A0A1I7BSJ5-F1
#
_cell.length_a   1.000
_cell.length_b   1.000
_cell.length_c   1.000
_cell.angle_alpha   90.00
_cell.angle_beta   90.00
_cell.angle_gamma   90.00
#
_symmetry.space_group_name_H-M   'P 1'
#
loop_
_entity.id
_entity.type
_entity.pdbx_description
1 polymer ?
#
loop_
_entity_poly.entity_id
_entity_poly.type
_entity_poly.pdbx_seq_one_letter_code
_entity_poly.pdbx_strand_id
1 'polypeptide(L)' 'MSQPHTQLAVLLRRCQWMLDEAAHRLGGNQLPATDRRTLADALDELAAALREYRDEPAEAGADEDGPHTAGDGPA' A
#
# COMPACT_ATOMS: atom_id res chain seq x y z
N MET A 1 8.37 -1.25 -19.15
CA MET A 1 7.45 -0.43 -18.34
C MET A 1 7.15 -1.21 -17.08
N SER A 2 8.01 -1.10 -16.05
CA SER A 2 7.78 -1.79 -14.78
C SER A 2 6.67 -1.05 -14.07
N GLN A 3 5.50 -1.67 -14.02
CA GLN A 3 4.30 -1.01 -13.58
C GLN A 3 4.41 -0.65 -12.08
N PRO A 4 4.06 0.58 -11.68
CA PRO A 4 4.22 1.09 -10.31
C PRO A 4 3.59 0.18 -9.25
N HIS A 5 2.50 -0.51 -9.61
CA HIS A 5 1.86 -1.52 -8.76
C HIS A 5 2.75 -2.74 -8.45
N THR A 6 3.64 -3.16 -9.35
CA THR A 6 4.59 -4.26 -9.12
C THR A 6 5.70 -3.83 -8.15
N GLN A 7 6.18 -2.60 -8.27
CA GLN A 7 7.16 -2.05 -7.33
C GLN A 7 6.55 -1.86 -5.94
N LEU A 8 5.33 -1.33 -5.87
CA LEU A 8 4.59 -1.17 -4.62
C LEU A 8 4.34 -2.53 -3.94
N ALA A 9 3.96 -3.56 -4.69
CA ALA A 9 3.77 -4.92 -4.16
C ALA A 9 5.07 -5.49 -3.56
N VAL A 10 6.23 -5.23 -4.20
CA VAL A 10 7.53 -5.63 -3.66
C VAL A 10 7.87 -4.88 -2.37
N LEU A 11 7.65 -3.56 -2.34
CA LEU A 11 7.90 -2.73 -1.15
C LEU A 11 7.01 -3.14 0.02
N LEU A 12 5.72 -3.39 -0.23
CA LEU A 12 4.78 -3.89 0.78
C LEU A 12 5.24 -5.22 1.36
N ARG A 13 5.58 -6.18 0.49
CA ARG A 13 6.04 -7.50 0.95
C ARG A 13 7.33 -7.40 1.75
N ARG A 14 8.29 -6.57 1.31
CA ARG A 14 9.54 -6.33 2.03
C ARG A 14 9.29 -5.72 3.41
N CYS A 15 8.48 -4.66 3.49
CA CYS A 15 8.16 -4.00 4.76
C CYS A 15 7.44 -4.95 5.73
N GLN A 16 6.54 -5.81 5.23
CA GLN A 16 5.88 -6.84 6.03
C GLN A 16 6.90 -7.73 6.75
N TRP A 17 7.90 -8.26 6.02
CA TRP A 17 8.95 -9.10 6.61
C TRP A 17 9.79 -8.35 7.63
N MET A 18 10.15 -7.10 7.32
CA MET A 18 10.96 -6.28 8.22
C MET A 18 10.22 -5.95 9.52
N LEU A 19 8.91 -5.69 9.45
CA LEU A 19 8.07 -5.45 10.61
C LEU A 19 7.89 -6.71 11.47
N ASP A 20 7.71 -7.87 10.85
CA ASP A 20 7.60 -9.16 11.54
C ASP A 20 8.87 -9.47 12.34
N GLU A 21 10.04 -9.36 11.69
CA GLU A 21 11.34 -9.56 12.34
C GLU A 21 11.58 -8.52 13.45
N ALA A 22 11.22 -7.26 13.23
CA ALA A 22 11.35 -6.22 14.25
C ALA A 22 10.45 -6.47 15.46
N ALA A 23 9.21 -6.94 15.25
CA ALA A 23 8.31 -7.31 16.32
C ALA A 23 8.85 -8.51 17.13
N HIS A 24 9.37 -9.53 16.45
CA HIS A 24 10.04 -10.66 17.09
C HIS A 24 11.22 -10.21 17.96
N ARG A 25 12.11 -9.37 17.41
CA ARG A 25 13.28 -8.82 18.11
C ARG A 25 12.92 -7.89 19.26
N LEU A 26 11.88 -7.06 19.12
CA LEU A 26 11.39 -6.21 20.18
C LEU A 26 10.84 -7.02 21.35
N GLY A 27 10.14 -8.13 21.08
CA GLY A 27 9.72 -9.10 22.10
C GLY A 27 10.90 -9.68 22.89
N GLY A 28 12.07 -9.79 22.24
CA GLY A 28 13.33 -10.21 22.87
C GLY A 28 14.22 -9.07 23.40
N ASN A 29 13.75 -7.81 23.40
CA ASN A 29 14.51 -6.59 23.74
C ASN A 29 15.82 -6.40 22.94
N GLN A 30 15.85 -6.88 21.69
CA GLN A 30 17.06 -6.98 20.85
C GLN A 30 16.85 -6.38 19.46
N LEU A 31 16.31 -5.15 19.38
CA LEU A 31 16.30 -4.40 18.12
C LEU A 31 17.45 -3.38 18.11
N PRO A 32 18.58 -3.65 17.44
CA PRO A 32 19.72 -2.74 17.42
C PRO A 32 19.39 -1.44 16.67
N ALA A 33 20.11 -0.36 16.99
CA ALA A 33 19.83 0.96 16.43
C ALA A 33 19.94 1.02 14.90
N THR A 34 20.85 0.23 14.31
CA THR A 34 20.99 0.10 12.85
C THR A 34 19.74 -0.49 12.22
N ASP A 35 19.19 -1.57 12.78
CA ASP A 35 17.97 -2.20 12.28
C ASP A 35 16.76 -1.27 12.41
N ARG A 36 16.69 -0.47 13.49
CA ARG A 36 15.66 0.57 13.66
C ARG A 36 15.71 1.60 12.55
N ARG A 37 16.91 2.09 12.20
CA ARG A 37 17.09 3.07 11.10
C ARG A 37 16.72 2.48 9.76
N THR A 38 17.24 1.29 9.44
CA THR A 38 16.92 0.57 8.20
C THR A 38 15.41 0.33 8.06
N LEU A 39 14.72 -0.01 9.15
CA LEU A 39 13.27 -0.15 9.14
C LEU A 39 12.55 1.17 8.90
N ALA A 40 12.97 2.25 9.55
CA ALA A 40 12.40 3.58 9.33
C ALA A 40 12.56 4.03 7.87
N ASP A 41 13.76 3.90 7.31
CA ASP A 41 14.04 4.29 5.92
C ASP A 41 13.16 3.51 4.92
N ALA A 42 12.96 2.21 5.15
CA ALA A 42 12.10 1.38 4.31
C ALA A 42 10.61 1.76 4.43
N LEU A 43 10.15 2.15 5.62
CA LEU A 43 8.79 2.63 5.84
C LEU A 43 8.55 4.00 5.19
N ASP A 44 9.55 4.88 5.21
CA ASP A 44 9.50 6.17 4.52
C ASP A 44 9.42 5.99 3.00
N GLU A 45 10.21 5.06 2.44
CA GLU A 45 10.14 4.69 1.01
C GLU A 45 8.75 4.15 0.64
N LEU A 46 8.19 3.23 1.45
CA LEU A 46 6.84 2.72 1.23
C LEU A 46 5.78 3.83 1.31
N ALA A 47 5.92 4.74 2.28
CA ALA A 47 5.00 5.87 2.45
C ALA A 47 5.06 6.84 1.26
N ALA A 48 6.24 7.05 0.66
CA ALA A 48 6.37 7.82 -0.57
C ALA A 48 5.68 7.12 -1.75
N ALA A 49 5.98 5.83 -1.96
CA ALA A 49 5.39 5.05 -3.05
C ALA A 49 3.85 4.98 -2.98
N LEU A 50 3.27 4.88 -1.78
CA LEU A 50 1.81 4.89 -1.58
C LEU A 50 1.17 6.24 -1.94
N ARG A 51 1.86 7.36 -1.70
CA ARG A 51 1.38 8.69 -2.07
C ARG A 51 1.45 8.90 -3.58
N GLU A 52 2.55 8.48 -4.20
CA GLU A 52 2.71 8.52 -5.66
C GLU A 52 1.65 7.67 -6.38
N TYR A 53 1.38 6.46 -5.88
CA TYR A 53 0.34 5.59 -6.45
C TYR A 53 -1.08 6.19 -6.38
N ARG A 54 -1.36 7.02 -5.36
CA ARG A 54 -2.65 7.73 -5.25
C ARG A 54 -2.75 8.91 -6.22
N ASP A 55 -1.61 9.57 -6.48
CA ASP A 55 -1.55 10.74 -7.34
C ASP A 55 -1.43 10.35 -8.82
N GLU A 56 -1.05 9.10 -9.14
CA GLU A 56 -1.38 8.50 -10.43
C GLU A 56 -2.90 8.49 -10.59
N PRO A 57 -3.44 9.01 -11.72
CA PRO A 57 -4.88 8.95 -11.95
C PRO A 57 -5.25 7.47 -11.95
N ALA A 58 -5.93 7.03 -10.89
CA ALA A 58 -6.62 5.76 -10.86
C ALA A 58 -7.52 5.78 -12.09
N GLU A 59 -7.12 5.06 -13.15
CA GLU A 59 -7.84 5.10 -14.40
C GLU A 59 -9.32 4.86 -14.10
N ALA A 60 -10.14 5.81 -14.56
CA ALA A 60 -11.56 5.95 -14.28
C ALA A 60 -12.26 4.58 -14.27
N GLY A 61 -12.53 4.08 -13.07
CA GLY A 61 -13.27 2.83 -12.84
C GLY A 61 -14.28 2.94 -11.71
N ALA A 62 -14.48 4.15 -11.18
CA ALA A 62 -15.52 4.47 -10.22
C ALA A 62 -16.48 5.51 -10.82
N ASP A 63 -16.95 5.26 -12.04
CA ASP A 63 -18.27 5.75 -12.45
C ASP A 63 -19.33 4.89 -11.74
N GLU A 64 -19.40 5.02 -10.41
CA GLU A 64 -20.62 4.75 -9.65
C GLU A 64 -21.45 6.04 -9.66
N ASP A 65 -22.01 6.42 -10.81
CA ASP A 65 -23.20 7.29 -10.86
C ASP A 65 -23.91 7.14 -12.22
N GLY A 66 -24.59 6.00 -12.39
CA GLY A 66 -25.62 5.84 -13.41
C GLY A 66 -26.96 5.70 -12.69
N PRO A 67 -27.90 6.66 -12.81
CA PRO A 67 -29.15 6.61 -12.08
C PRO A 67 -29.95 5.37 -12.50
N HIS A 68 -30.33 4.57 -11.51
CA HIS A 68 -31.24 3.44 -11.66
C HIS A 68 -32.59 3.99 -12.16
N THR A 69 -32.75 4.07 -13.48
CA THR A 69 -34.04 4.29 -14.10
C THR A 69 -34.83 2.99 -13.91
N ALA A 70 -35.62 2.95 -12.83
CA ALA A 70 -36.69 2.00 -12.69
C ALA A 70 -37.72 2.32 -13.78
N GLY A 71 -37.53 1.73 -14.95
CA GLY A 71 -38.51 1.72 -16.03
C GLY A 71 -39.74 0.94 -15.57
N ASP A 72 -40.78 1.69 -15.21
CA ASP A 72 -42.16 1.53 -15.66
C ASP A 72 -42.49 0.17 -16.30
N GLY A 73 -43.20 -0.69 -15.57
CA GLY A 73 -43.79 -1.92 -16.10
C GLY A 73 -45.22 -1.65 -16.62
N PRO A 74 -45.59 -2.10 -17.83
CA PRO A 74 -46.91 -1.81 -18.37
C PRO A 74 -47.99 -2.76 -17.80
N ALA A 75 -49.11 -2.12 -17.45
CA ALA A 75 -50.53 -2.50 -17.40
C ALA A 75 -50.93 -3.99 -17.38
#